data_AF-A0A0M0HU45-F1
#
_entry.id   AF-A0A0M0HU45-F1
#
_cell.length_a   1.000
_cell.length_b   1.000
_cell.length_c   1.000
_cell.angle_alpha   90.00
_cell.angle_beta   90.00
_cell.angle_gamma   90.00
#
_symmetry.space_group_name_H-M   'P 1'
#
loop_
_entity.id
_entity.type
_entity.pdbx_description
1 polymer ?
#
loop_
_entity_poly.entity_id
_entity_poly.type
_entity_poly.pdbx_seq_one_letter_code
_entity_poly.pdbx_strand_id
1 'polypeptide(L)'
;MQQGMLSSVLLSASLLIGVPVVSATEMAPAKVEHLLEDEQIHHKVAELLQYVVEDNTDSLNFALERLSLPQQEVVRFLLLSKFEQQDIILTPKMALFVESQKSMVPTYQILEKGDGYEFSVPAFNYPAIASRLLKRWQQDQSTLDFVLKAERGELNLKQWLSGSDYMVQMRESLLIRELDSLSPKALDYLSTQLTGEAVTSWLPSSAVMVRLAQVSEDSDVYKLLWLMRADFNSYQELSRLAKVADAFSIEQLMLATQNPSLKEQALQELTRIKPLNDDIKTFLVDKMKQRDDASIVANALARQGYQSWLRELALDNNKIRTNAITNALAQ
;
A
#
# COMPACT_ATOMS: atom_id res chain seq x y z
N MET A 1 57.28 -0.30 -33.05
CA MET A 1 56.13 0.56 -33.46
C MET A 1 55.24 -0.07 -34.55
N GLN A 2 55.39 -1.34 -34.94
CA GLN A 2 54.57 -1.95 -36.01
C GLN A 2 53.33 -2.72 -35.52
N GLN A 3 53.26 -3.12 -34.24
CA GLN A 3 52.10 -3.85 -33.72
C GLN A 3 50.90 -2.93 -33.39
N GLY A 4 51.13 -1.65 -33.09
CA GLY A 4 50.04 -0.69 -32.85
C GLY A 4 49.25 -0.30 -34.11
N MET A 5 49.85 -0.42 -35.29
CA MET A 5 49.17 -0.14 -36.58
C MET A 5 48.24 -1.27 -37.01
N LEU A 6 48.53 -2.53 -36.65
CA LEU A 6 47.63 -3.65 -36.96
C LEU A 6 46.38 -3.64 -36.07
N SER A 7 46.52 -3.27 -34.80
CA SER A 7 45.40 -3.15 -33.87
C SER A 7 44.43 -2.03 -34.28
N SER A 8 44.95 -0.93 -34.81
CA SER A 8 44.12 0.20 -35.25
C SER A 8 43.39 -0.10 -36.56
N VAL A 9 44.00 -0.86 -37.49
CA VAL A 9 43.30 -1.32 -38.71
C VAL A 9 42.20 -2.34 -38.38
N LEU A 10 42.45 -3.27 -37.45
CA LEU A 10 41.43 -4.23 -36.99
C LEU A 10 40.26 -3.55 -36.27
N LEU A 11 40.53 -2.52 -35.45
CA LEU A 11 39.47 -1.72 -34.79
C LEU A 11 38.67 -0.87 -35.80
N SER A 12 39.31 -0.43 -36.88
CA SER A 12 38.66 0.35 -37.94
C SER A 12 37.78 -0.55 -38.83
N ALA A 13 38.19 -1.80 -39.04
CA ALA A 13 37.42 -2.79 -39.80
C ALA A 13 36.19 -3.29 -39.02
N SER A 14 36.26 -3.39 -37.68
CA SER A 14 35.11 -3.80 -36.85
C SER A 14 34.03 -2.71 -36.73
N LEU A 15 34.37 -1.43 -36.91
CA LEU A 15 33.41 -0.32 -36.96
C LEU A 15 32.66 -0.21 -38.30
N LEU A 16 33.13 -0.87 -39.37
CA LEU A 16 32.48 -0.91 -40.68
C LEU A 16 31.46 -2.04 -40.83
N ILE A 17 31.43 -2.99 -39.88
CA ILE A 17 30.34 -3.95 -39.78
C ILE A 17 29.22 -3.24 -39.05
N GLY A 18 28.39 -2.52 -39.82
CA GLY A 18 27.24 -1.80 -39.33
C GLY A 18 26.42 -2.68 -38.41
N VAL A 19 26.32 -2.27 -37.14
CA VAL A 19 25.26 -2.75 -36.26
C VAL A 19 23.95 -2.45 -36.99
N PRO A 20 23.05 -3.43 -37.19
CA PRO A 20 21.75 -3.13 -37.78
C PRO A 20 21.08 -2.11 -36.87
N VAL A 21 20.98 -0.87 -37.34
CA VAL A 21 20.16 0.14 -36.70
C VAL A 21 18.73 -0.33 -36.89
N VAL A 22 18.18 -0.98 -35.86
CA VAL A 22 16.75 -1.29 -35.78
C VAL A 22 16.02 0.05 -35.79
N SER A 23 15.70 0.53 -36.99
CA SER A 23 14.94 1.75 -37.17
C SER A 23 13.49 1.43 -36.87
N ALA A 24 12.93 2.09 -35.85
CA ALA A 24 11.51 2.03 -35.57
C ALA A 24 10.74 2.47 -36.83
N THR A 25 9.72 1.70 -37.21
CA THR A 25 8.92 1.96 -38.40
C THR A 25 7.69 2.74 -38.02
N GLU A 26 7.54 3.96 -38.54
CA GLU A 26 6.34 4.76 -38.34
C GLU A 26 5.13 4.11 -39.04
N MET A 27 4.01 4.03 -38.32
CA MET A 27 2.74 3.51 -38.79
C MET A 27 1.67 4.59 -38.68
N ALA A 28 0.86 4.74 -39.73
CA ALA A 28 -0.27 5.67 -39.69
C ALA A 28 -1.34 5.21 -38.68
N PRO A 29 -1.94 6.12 -37.88
CA PRO A 29 -2.94 5.76 -36.87
C PRO A 29 -4.11 4.93 -37.42
N ALA A 30 -4.65 5.28 -38.59
CA ALA A 30 -5.74 4.53 -39.23
C ALA A 30 -5.39 3.07 -39.54
N LYS A 31 -4.11 2.77 -39.80
CA LYS A 31 -3.63 1.40 -40.03
C LYS A 31 -3.57 0.61 -38.72
N VAL A 32 -3.24 1.28 -37.61
CA VAL A 32 -3.26 0.67 -36.26
C VAL A 32 -4.69 0.27 -35.91
N GLU A 33 -5.65 1.17 -36.09
CA GLU A 33 -7.08 0.91 -35.83
C GLU A 33 -7.60 -0.27 -36.66
N HIS A 34 -7.33 -0.27 -37.96
CA HIS A 34 -7.74 -1.39 -38.83
C HIS A 34 -7.15 -2.74 -38.37
N LEU A 35 -5.90 -2.77 -37.93
CA LEU A 35 -5.28 -4.01 -37.43
C LEU A 35 -5.88 -4.45 -36.09
N LEU A 36 -6.28 -3.51 -35.23
CA LEU A 36 -6.93 -3.83 -33.95
C LEU A 36 -8.36 -4.37 -34.15
N GLU A 37 -9.01 -4.07 -35.27
CA GLU A 37 -10.38 -4.52 -35.58
C GLU A 37 -10.41 -5.75 -36.51
N ASP A 38 -9.27 -6.20 -37.04
CA ASP A 38 -9.19 -7.32 -37.99
C ASP A 38 -9.67 -8.65 -37.38
N GLU A 39 -10.74 -9.22 -37.96
CA GLU A 39 -11.35 -10.48 -37.49
C GLU A 39 -10.37 -11.67 -37.51
N GLN A 40 -9.44 -11.73 -38.46
CA GLN A 40 -8.47 -12.83 -38.54
C GLN A 40 -7.49 -12.76 -37.38
N ILE A 41 -7.08 -11.54 -36.99
CA ILE A 41 -6.22 -11.30 -35.83
C ILE A 41 -6.96 -11.71 -34.55
N HIS A 42 -8.23 -11.33 -34.39
CA HIS A 42 -9.03 -11.75 -33.22
C HIS A 42 -9.22 -13.26 -33.15
N HIS A 43 -9.45 -13.93 -34.29
CA HIS A 43 -9.53 -15.39 -34.32
C HIS A 43 -8.20 -16.03 -33.89
N LYS A 44 -7.07 -15.49 -34.34
CA LYS A 44 -5.76 -15.97 -33.93
C LYS A 44 -5.51 -15.76 -32.44
N VAL A 45 -5.88 -14.61 -31.89
CA VAL A 45 -5.79 -14.34 -30.45
C VAL A 45 -6.64 -15.34 -29.66
N ALA A 46 -7.84 -15.67 -30.12
CA ALA A 46 -8.70 -16.66 -29.48
C ALA A 46 -8.08 -18.08 -29.49
N GLU A 47 -7.45 -18.48 -30.59
CA GLU A 47 -6.68 -19.73 -30.67
C GLU A 47 -5.52 -19.72 -29.67
N LEU A 48 -4.74 -18.64 -29.62
CA LEU A 48 -3.61 -18.53 -28.69
C LEU A 48 -4.05 -18.52 -27.22
N LEU A 49 -5.23 -17.96 -26.91
CA LEU A 49 -5.81 -18.03 -25.57
C LEU A 49 -6.13 -19.47 -25.14
N GLN A 50 -6.40 -20.41 -26.05
CA GLN A 50 -6.58 -21.82 -25.68
C GLN A 50 -5.30 -22.41 -25.10
N TYR A 51 -4.14 -22.14 -25.72
CA TYR A 51 -2.85 -22.57 -25.16
C TYR A 51 -2.56 -21.95 -23.79
N VAL A 52 -3.12 -20.76 -23.51
CA VAL A 52 -2.98 -20.11 -22.20
C VAL A 52 -3.80 -20.82 -21.14
N VAL A 53 -5.05 -21.18 -21.46
CA VAL A 53 -5.92 -21.98 -20.56
C VAL A 53 -5.32 -23.36 -20.29
N GLU A 54 -4.66 -23.95 -21.27
CA GLU A 54 -3.99 -25.26 -21.16
C GLU A 54 -2.59 -25.18 -20.50
N ASP A 55 -2.11 -23.99 -20.12
CA ASP A 55 -0.75 -23.74 -19.60
C ASP A 55 0.37 -24.25 -20.54
N ASN A 56 0.12 -24.23 -21.86
CA ASN A 56 1.02 -24.71 -22.91
C ASN A 56 1.83 -23.56 -23.52
N THR A 57 2.79 -23.06 -22.74
CA THR A 57 3.63 -21.89 -23.12
C THR A 57 4.50 -22.14 -24.34
N ASP A 58 4.93 -23.38 -24.58
CA ASP A 58 5.80 -23.72 -25.70
C ASP A 58 5.04 -23.60 -27.04
N SER A 59 3.82 -24.14 -27.09
CA SER A 59 2.96 -24.05 -28.28
C SER A 59 2.49 -22.62 -28.52
N LEU A 60 2.19 -21.88 -27.44
CA LEU A 60 1.87 -20.47 -27.49
C LEU A 60 3.01 -19.66 -28.12
N ASN A 61 4.23 -19.79 -27.60
CA ASN A 61 5.37 -19.03 -28.10
C ASN A 61 5.68 -19.39 -29.57
N PHE A 62 5.66 -20.69 -29.89
CA PHE A 62 5.88 -21.16 -31.25
C PHE A 62 4.84 -20.61 -32.23
N ALA A 63 3.56 -20.62 -31.87
CA ALA A 63 2.50 -20.10 -32.73
C ALA A 63 2.59 -18.57 -32.92
N LEU A 64 3.06 -17.85 -31.89
CA LEU A 64 3.25 -16.41 -31.91
C LEU A 64 4.47 -15.98 -32.73
N GLU A 65 5.58 -16.72 -32.65
CA GLU A 65 6.82 -16.45 -33.40
C GLU A 65 6.66 -16.64 -34.91
N ARG A 66 5.72 -17.48 -35.34
CA ARG A 66 5.43 -17.76 -36.76
C ARG A 66 4.63 -16.67 -37.46
N LEU A 67 4.04 -15.75 -36.71
CA LEU A 67 3.30 -14.63 -37.29
C LEU A 67 4.29 -13.63 -37.88
N SER A 68 3.98 -13.11 -39.06
CA SER A 68 4.74 -12.02 -39.67
C SER A 68 4.40 -10.68 -39.04
N LEU A 69 5.36 -9.76 -39.02
CA LEU A 69 5.09 -8.35 -38.74
C LEU A 69 4.20 -7.75 -39.86
N PRO A 70 3.23 -6.87 -39.54
CA PRO A 70 2.92 -6.29 -38.22
C PRO A 70 1.98 -7.14 -37.34
N GLN A 71 1.34 -8.17 -37.90
CA GLN A 71 0.32 -8.97 -37.20
C GLN A 71 0.84 -9.56 -35.88
N GLN A 72 2.10 -9.97 -35.85
CA GLN A 72 2.73 -10.49 -34.64
C GLN A 72 2.64 -9.52 -33.44
N GLU A 73 2.94 -8.23 -33.62
CA GLU A 73 2.89 -7.25 -32.52
C GLU A 73 1.45 -6.93 -32.11
N VAL A 74 0.53 -6.88 -33.06
CA VAL A 74 -0.91 -6.71 -32.80
C VAL A 74 -1.43 -7.87 -31.95
N VAL A 75 -1.08 -9.11 -32.32
CA VAL A 75 -1.49 -10.31 -31.60
C VAL A 75 -0.86 -10.34 -30.20
N ARG A 76 0.42 -9.98 -30.04
CA ARG A 76 1.06 -9.83 -28.71
C ARG A 76 0.26 -8.85 -27.84
N PHE A 77 -0.07 -7.69 -28.39
CA PHE A 77 -0.81 -6.65 -27.70
C PHE A 77 -2.22 -7.07 -27.31
N LEU A 78 -3.01 -7.62 -28.23
CA LEU A 78 -4.36 -8.07 -27.96
C LEU A 78 -4.39 -9.26 -27.00
N LEU A 79 -3.46 -10.22 -27.14
CA LEU A 79 -3.36 -11.36 -26.25
C LEU A 79 -3.10 -10.93 -24.80
N LEU A 80 -2.09 -10.09 -24.57
CA LEU A 80 -1.81 -9.59 -23.22
C LEU A 80 -2.92 -8.66 -22.71
N SER A 81 -3.57 -7.90 -23.59
CA SER A 81 -4.76 -7.12 -23.22
C SER A 81 -5.89 -8.05 -22.73
N LYS A 82 -6.07 -9.22 -23.35
CA LYS A 82 -7.06 -10.21 -22.89
C LYS A 82 -6.68 -10.82 -21.55
N PHE A 83 -5.39 -11.03 -21.26
CA PHE A 83 -4.95 -11.48 -19.93
C PHE A 83 -5.36 -10.46 -18.86
N GLU A 84 -5.13 -9.18 -19.14
CA GLU A 84 -5.44 -8.09 -18.21
C GLU A 84 -6.95 -7.89 -18.07
N GLN A 85 -7.72 -7.96 -19.16
CA GLN A 85 -9.18 -7.78 -19.16
C GLN A 85 -9.93 -8.94 -18.50
N GLN A 86 -9.41 -10.16 -18.58
CA GLN A 86 -10.04 -11.37 -18.02
C GLN A 86 -9.44 -11.77 -16.66
N ASP A 87 -8.56 -10.94 -16.09
CA ASP A 87 -7.87 -11.21 -14.81
C ASP A 87 -7.25 -12.62 -14.74
N ILE A 88 -6.57 -13.04 -15.81
CA ILE A 88 -5.94 -14.36 -15.88
C ILE A 88 -4.83 -14.48 -14.82
N ILE A 89 -4.96 -15.48 -13.93
CA ILE A 89 -3.95 -15.81 -12.94
C ILE A 89 -2.76 -16.49 -13.64
N LEU A 90 -1.58 -15.87 -13.57
CA LEU A 90 -0.39 -16.43 -14.23
C LEU A 90 0.19 -17.60 -13.42
N THR A 91 0.43 -18.71 -14.10
CA THR A 91 1.31 -19.78 -13.59
C THR A 91 2.78 -19.30 -13.64
N PRO A 92 3.71 -19.95 -12.93
CA PRO A 92 5.14 -19.62 -13.05
C PRO A 92 5.67 -19.72 -14.49
N LYS A 93 5.20 -20.70 -15.27
CA LYS A 93 5.57 -20.85 -16.68
C LYS A 93 5.03 -19.69 -17.53
N MET A 94 3.76 -19.34 -17.34
CA MET A 94 3.14 -18.23 -18.05
C MET A 94 3.78 -16.88 -17.67
N ALA A 95 4.21 -16.71 -16.42
CA ALA A 95 4.95 -15.52 -15.99
C ALA A 95 6.28 -15.37 -16.76
N LEU A 96 7.01 -16.46 -17.01
CA LEU A 96 8.22 -16.43 -17.85
C LEU A 96 7.89 -16.04 -19.30
N PHE A 97 6.78 -16.53 -19.85
CA PHE A 97 6.30 -16.11 -21.15
C PHE A 97 6.03 -14.60 -21.17
N VAL A 98 5.27 -14.07 -20.20
CA VAL A 98 4.97 -12.62 -20.12
C VAL A 98 6.23 -11.78 -19.91
N GLU A 99 7.19 -12.24 -19.10
CA GLU A 99 8.50 -11.60 -18.91
C GLU A 99 9.26 -11.46 -20.23
N SER A 100 9.25 -12.50 -21.08
CA SER A 100 9.87 -12.42 -22.41
C SER A 100 9.19 -11.38 -23.32
N GLN A 101 7.89 -11.13 -23.16
CA GLN A 101 7.17 -10.09 -23.90
C GLN A 101 7.56 -8.68 -23.43
N LYS A 102 7.80 -8.50 -22.12
CA LYS A 102 8.23 -7.24 -21.53
C LYS A 102 9.59 -6.79 -22.05
N SER A 103 10.50 -7.72 -22.32
CA SER A 103 11.86 -7.42 -22.79
C SER A 103 11.97 -7.10 -24.28
N MET A 104 10.91 -7.33 -25.06
CA MET A 104 10.91 -7.06 -26.51
C MET A 104 10.63 -5.57 -26.79
N VAL A 105 11.39 -4.99 -27.72
CA VAL A 105 11.19 -3.60 -28.17
C VAL A 105 10.19 -3.58 -29.33
N PRO A 106 9.07 -2.83 -29.24
CA PRO A 106 8.12 -2.71 -30.34
C PRO A 106 8.76 -2.07 -31.58
N THR A 107 8.48 -2.63 -32.74
CA THR A 107 9.03 -2.20 -34.04
C THR A 107 8.23 -1.02 -34.61
N TYR A 108 6.91 -1.04 -34.43
CA TYR A 108 6.03 -0.02 -34.99
C TYR A 108 5.73 1.10 -34.00
N GLN A 109 5.78 2.33 -34.47
CA GLN A 109 5.50 3.53 -33.68
C GLN A 109 4.48 4.43 -34.39
N ILE A 110 3.76 5.23 -33.63
CA ILE A 110 2.81 6.24 -34.11
C ILE A 110 3.31 7.61 -33.65
N LEU A 111 3.22 8.60 -34.55
CA LEU A 111 3.53 9.98 -34.23
C LEU A 111 2.29 10.66 -33.66
N GLU A 112 2.34 11.04 -32.39
CA GLU A 112 1.29 11.80 -31.72
C GLU A 112 1.69 13.28 -31.66
N LYS A 113 0.71 14.17 -31.90
CA LYS A 113 0.89 15.64 -31.79
C LYS A 113 0.07 16.15 -30.62
N GLY A 114 0.72 16.80 -29.65
CA GLY A 114 0.07 17.41 -28.49
C GLY A 114 0.82 18.65 -28.02
N ASP A 115 0.08 19.71 -27.67
CA ASP A 115 0.61 20.97 -27.09
C ASP A 115 1.82 21.58 -27.82
N GLY A 116 1.85 21.50 -29.15
CA GLY A 116 2.92 22.06 -29.99
C GLY A 116 4.18 21.20 -30.09
N TYR A 117 4.16 19.97 -29.56
CA TYR A 117 5.23 18.99 -29.67
C TYR A 117 4.76 17.73 -30.41
N GLU A 118 5.70 17.05 -31.06
CA GLU A 118 5.49 15.74 -31.68
C GLU A 118 6.31 14.70 -30.92
N PHE A 119 5.67 13.61 -30.51
CA PHE A 119 6.34 12.51 -29.82
C PHE A 119 5.94 11.17 -30.43
N SER A 120 6.87 10.21 -30.39
CA SER A 120 6.68 8.89 -30.95
C SER A 120 6.37 7.88 -29.85
N VAL A 121 5.27 7.15 -29.99
CA VAL A 121 4.86 6.08 -29.06
C VAL A 121 4.78 4.73 -29.78
N PRO A 122 4.98 3.60 -29.09
CA PRO A 122 4.74 2.29 -29.67
C PRO A 122 3.29 2.16 -30.18
N ALA A 123 3.13 1.69 -31.42
CA ALA A 123 1.81 1.42 -32.00
C ALA A 123 1.05 0.33 -31.24
N PHE A 124 1.78 -0.64 -30.69
CA PHE A 124 1.26 -1.75 -29.91
C PHE A 124 2.09 -1.89 -28.63
N ASN A 125 1.66 -1.25 -27.54
CA ASN A 125 2.45 -1.19 -26.31
C ASN A 125 2.27 -2.44 -25.42
N TYR A 126 2.52 -3.63 -25.98
CA TYR A 126 2.47 -4.89 -25.25
C TYR A 126 3.51 -4.99 -24.10
N PRO A 127 4.71 -4.36 -24.14
CA PRO A 127 5.63 -4.41 -23.00
C PRO A 127 5.08 -3.73 -21.75
N ALA A 128 4.33 -2.63 -21.92
CA ALA A 128 3.68 -1.96 -20.78
C ALA A 128 2.60 -2.84 -20.14
N ILE A 129 1.82 -3.57 -20.93
CA ILE A 129 0.82 -4.52 -20.41
C ILE A 129 1.52 -5.67 -19.68
N ALA A 130 2.56 -6.25 -20.28
CA ALA A 130 3.36 -7.31 -19.66
C ALA A 130 3.90 -6.89 -18.28
N SER A 131 4.46 -5.68 -18.20
CA SER A 131 4.95 -5.11 -16.93
C SER A 131 3.88 -5.04 -15.85
N ARG A 132 2.65 -4.60 -16.20
CA ARG A 132 1.53 -4.55 -15.24
C ARG A 132 1.07 -5.93 -14.81
N LEU A 133 0.97 -6.88 -15.74
CA LEU A 133 0.60 -8.28 -15.45
C LEU A 133 1.59 -8.94 -14.49
N LEU A 134 2.89 -8.77 -14.72
CA LEU A 134 3.95 -9.32 -13.87
C LEU A 134 3.96 -8.69 -12.48
N LYS A 135 3.74 -7.36 -12.41
CA LYS A 135 3.60 -6.66 -11.13
C LYS A 135 2.44 -7.22 -10.32
N ARG A 136 1.28 -7.46 -10.96
CA ARG A 136 0.12 -8.07 -10.30
C ARG A 136 0.43 -9.50 -9.82
N TRP A 137 0.99 -10.34 -10.69
CA TRP A 137 1.35 -11.71 -10.32
C TRP A 137 2.33 -11.78 -9.14
N GLN A 138 3.36 -10.92 -9.12
CA GLN A 138 4.30 -10.85 -8.00
C GLN A 138 3.60 -10.40 -6.70
N GLN A 139 2.61 -9.50 -6.80
CA GLN A 139 1.78 -9.12 -5.67
C GLN A 139 0.91 -10.29 -5.19
N ASP A 140 0.31 -11.07 -6.09
CA ASP A 140 -0.54 -12.21 -5.73
C ASP A 140 0.28 -13.33 -5.05
N GLN A 141 1.46 -13.64 -5.58
CA GLN A 141 2.38 -14.61 -4.98
C GLN A 141 2.84 -14.17 -3.59
N SER A 142 3.20 -12.90 -3.43
CA SER A 142 3.62 -12.38 -2.11
C SER A 142 2.46 -12.34 -1.10
N THR A 143 1.25 -12.04 -1.57
CA THR A 143 0.02 -12.09 -0.77
C THR A 143 -0.27 -13.51 -0.29
N LEU A 144 -0.26 -14.49 -1.20
CA LEU A 144 -0.51 -15.89 -0.86
C LEU A 144 0.54 -16.44 0.11
N ASP A 145 1.84 -16.19 -0.15
CA ASP A 145 2.94 -16.61 0.74
C ASP A 145 2.79 -15.99 2.13
N PHE A 146 2.47 -14.70 2.21
CA PHE A 146 2.20 -14.00 3.46
C PHE A 146 1.03 -14.63 4.23
N VAL A 147 -0.13 -14.78 3.60
CA VAL A 147 -1.34 -15.33 4.23
C VAL A 147 -1.08 -16.76 4.70
N LEU A 148 -0.50 -17.62 3.86
CA LEU A 148 -0.23 -19.02 4.24
C LEU A 148 0.72 -19.12 5.44
N LYS A 149 1.79 -18.31 5.48
CA LYS A 149 2.73 -18.30 6.62
C LYS A 149 2.07 -17.75 7.89
N ALA A 150 1.24 -16.72 7.77
CA ALA A 150 0.50 -16.16 8.91
C ALA A 150 -0.49 -17.19 9.48
N GLU A 151 -1.30 -17.82 8.63
CA GLU A 151 -2.29 -18.83 9.01
C GLU A 151 -1.68 -20.08 9.66
N ARG A 152 -0.46 -20.44 9.24
CA ARG A 152 0.27 -21.57 9.82
C ARG A 152 1.04 -21.22 11.10
N GLY A 153 1.11 -19.94 11.48
CA GLY A 153 1.95 -19.50 12.58
C GLY A 153 3.45 -19.64 12.29
N GLU A 154 3.84 -19.50 11.02
CA GLU A 154 5.23 -19.60 10.54
C GLU A 154 5.81 -18.22 10.20
N LEU A 155 4.98 -17.17 10.17
CA LEU A 155 5.40 -15.82 9.82
C LEU A 155 6.07 -15.10 11.01
N ASN A 156 7.40 -15.01 10.99
CA ASN A 156 8.14 -14.14 11.92
C ASN A 156 8.15 -12.68 11.43
N LEU A 157 7.41 -11.79 12.11
CA LEU A 157 7.24 -10.39 11.70
C LEU A 157 8.57 -9.62 11.68
N LYS A 158 9.42 -9.79 12.68
CA LYS A 158 10.69 -9.07 12.79
C LYS A 158 11.63 -9.40 11.63
N GLN A 159 11.74 -10.69 11.30
CA GLN A 159 12.56 -11.14 10.18
C GLN A 159 11.91 -10.73 8.85
N TRP A 160 10.60 -10.85 8.73
CA TRP A 160 9.90 -10.52 7.50
C TRP A 160 9.90 -9.02 7.21
N LEU A 161 9.80 -8.15 8.21
CA LEU A 161 9.91 -6.69 8.08
C LEU A 161 11.37 -6.18 8.16
N SER A 162 12.34 -7.02 7.78
CA SER A 162 13.75 -6.65 7.64
C SER A 162 14.19 -6.65 6.18
N GLY A 163 15.23 -5.87 5.85
CA GLY A 163 15.78 -5.76 4.50
C GLY A 163 16.07 -4.32 4.10
N SER A 164 15.99 -4.03 2.80
CA SER A 164 16.08 -2.65 2.30
C SER A 164 14.78 -1.89 2.58
N ASP A 165 14.87 -0.56 2.71
CA ASP A 165 13.72 0.31 2.99
C ASP A 165 12.55 0.08 2.01
N TYR A 166 12.86 -0.09 0.73
CA TYR A 166 11.85 -0.39 -0.30
C TYR A 166 11.13 -1.73 -0.03
N MET A 167 11.86 -2.79 0.35
CA MET A 167 11.25 -4.08 0.66
C MET A 167 10.38 -3.99 1.91
N VAL A 168 10.85 -3.28 2.94
CA VAL A 168 10.09 -3.08 4.18
C VAL A 168 8.79 -2.35 3.87
N GLN A 169 8.83 -1.22 3.16
CA GLN A 169 7.62 -0.46 2.79
C GLN A 169 6.60 -1.29 2.00
N MET A 170 7.08 -2.09 1.03
CA MET A 170 6.21 -2.99 0.27
C MET A 170 5.55 -4.04 1.17
N ARG A 171 6.32 -4.64 2.09
CA ARG A 171 5.83 -5.66 3.02
C ARG A 171 4.88 -5.09 4.07
N GLU A 172 5.16 -3.90 4.62
CA GLU A 172 4.25 -3.20 5.52
C GLU A 172 2.93 -2.86 4.82
N SER A 173 2.98 -2.40 3.57
CA SER A 173 1.78 -2.13 2.78
C SER A 173 0.94 -3.39 2.54
N LEU A 174 1.60 -4.52 2.25
CA LEU A 174 0.94 -5.81 2.10
C LEU A 174 0.30 -6.25 3.42
N LEU A 175 1.04 -6.21 4.52
CA LEU A 175 0.54 -6.54 5.84
C LEU A 175 -0.70 -5.72 6.20
N ILE A 176 -0.62 -4.39 6.10
CA ILE A 176 -1.74 -3.48 6.43
C ILE A 176 -3.01 -3.80 5.64
N ARG A 177 -2.86 -4.18 4.36
CA ARG A 177 -3.98 -4.51 3.48
C ARG A 177 -4.60 -5.87 3.82
N GLU A 178 -3.78 -6.86 4.13
CA GLU A 178 -4.23 -8.25 4.28
C GLU A 178 -4.59 -8.64 5.72
N LEU A 179 -4.35 -7.79 6.73
CA LEU A 179 -4.68 -8.12 8.13
C LEU A 179 -6.17 -8.52 8.31
N ASP A 180 -7.11 -7.88 7.61
CA ASP A 180 -8.55 -8.22 7.70
C ASP A 180 -8.89 -9.60 7.11
N SER A 181 -8.02 -10.16 6.26
CA SER A 181 -8.26 -11.46 5.62
C SER A 181 -7.75 -12.64 6.45
N LEU A 182 -7.01 -12.36 7.52
CA LEU A 182 -6.43 -13.37 8.40
C LEU A 182 -7.45 -13.89 9.42
N SER A 183 -7.29 -15.15 9.80
CA SER A 183 -8.07 -15.76 10.87
C SER A 183 -7.74 -15.14 12.24
N PRO A 184 -8.67 -15.19 13.22
CA PRO A 184 -8.40 -14.71 14.57
C PRO A 184 -7.17 -15.37 15.22
N LYS A 185 -6.90 -16.64 14.90
CA LYS A 185 -5.73 -17.37 15.37
C LYS A 185 -4.43 -16.81 14.79
N ALA A 186 -4.44 -16.46 13.50
CA ALA A 186 -3.29 -15.83 12.86
C ALA A 186 -3.03 -14.44 13.45
N LEU A 187 -4.09 -13.65 13.66
CA LEU A 187 -3.98 -12.33 14.29
C LEU A 187 -3.40 -12.42 15.70
N ASP A 188 -3.89 -13.32 16.55
CA ASP A 188 -3.35 -13.58 17.89
C ASP A 188 -1.86 -13.97 17.84
N TYR A 189 -1.48 -14.85 16.91
CA TYR A 189 -0.08 -15.22 16.70
C TYR A 189 0.81 -14.03 16.29
N LEU A 190 0.29 -13.10 15.48
CA LEU A 190 1.02 -11.89 15.09
C LEU A 190 1.13 -10.89 16.24
N SER A 191 0.05 -10.68 16.99
CA SER A 191 0.02 -9.77 18.15
C SER A 191 0.95 -10.25 19.27
N THR A 192 0.95 -11.55 19.57
CA THR A 192 1.80 -12.15 20.61
C THR A 192 3.30 -12.06 20.32
N GLN A 193 3.71 -11.97 19.05
CA GLN A 193 5.11 -11.69 18.70
C GLN A 193 5.56 -10.30 19.16
N LEU A 194 4.63 -9.35 19.31
CA LEU A 194 4.92 -7.99 19.76
C LEU A 194 4.75 -7.86 21.27
N THR A 195 3.72 -8.49 21.84
CA THR A 195 3.34 -8.32 23.25
C THR A 195 3.99 -9.35 24.19
N GLY A 196 4.49 -10.47 23.67
CA GLY A 196 5.03 -11.57 24.46
C GLY A 196 6.41 -11.33 25.09
N GLU A 197 7.19 -10.37 24.56
CA GLU A 197 8.50 -10.02 25.13
C GLU A 197 8.39 -8.86 26.12
N ALA A 198 8.89 -9.04 27.35
CA ALA A 198 8.86 -8.02 28.42
C ALA A 198 9.64 -6.73 28.07
N VAL A 199 10.63 -6.83 27.18
CA VAL A 199 11.34 -5.70 26.60
C VAL A 199 11.29 -5.86 25.08
N THR A 200 10.44 -5.09 24.42
CA THR A 200 10.29 -5.14 22.97
C THR A 200 11.56 -4.60 22.33
N SER A 201 12.46 -5.50 21.91
CA SER A 201 13.72 -5.14 21.23
C SER A 201 13.50 -4.48 19.87
N TRP A 202 12.29 -4.57 19.34
CA TRP A 202 11.90 -4.11 18.01
C TRP A 202 10.38 -3.94 17.95
N LEU A 203 9.93 -2.91 17.22
CA LEU A 203 8.53 -2.70 16.84
C LEU A 203 8.48 -2.27 15.36
N PRO A 204 7.42 -2.65 14.62
CA PRO A 204 7.21 -2.17 13.25
C PRO A 204 6.80 -0.69 13.24
N SER A 205 6.56 -0.13 12.04
CA SER A 205 6.09 1.26 11.94
C SER A 205 4.76 1.48 12.68
N SER A 206 4.51 2.73 13.05
CA SER A 206 3.24 3.14 13.67
C SER A 206 2.02 2.81 12.80
N ALA A 207 2.16 2.84 11.47
CA ALA A 207 1.08 2.48 10.55
C ALA A 207 0.68 1.01 10.69
N VAL A 208 1.69 0.12 10.76
CA VAL A 208 1.48 -1.31 11.02
C VAL A 208 0.89 -1.53 12.41
N MET A 209 1.43 -0.86 13.44
CA MET A 209 0.95 -1.00 14.82
C MET A 209 -0.51 -0.56 14.95
N VAL A 210 -0.89 0.59 14.39
CA VAL A 210 -2.28 1.06 14.34
C VAL A 210 -3.17 0.02 13.67
N ARG A 211 -2.77 -0.46 12.49
CA ARG A 211 -3.61 -1.40 11.75
C ARG A 211 -3.78 -2.73 12.47
N LEU A 212 -2.71 -3.27 13.04
CA LEU A 212 -2.78 -4.51 13.81
C LEU A 212 -3.68 -4.33 15.03
N ALA A 213 -3.52 -3.24 15.79
CA ALA A 213 -4.35 -2.93 16.95
C ALA A 213 -5.84 -2.82 16.60
N GLN A 214 -6.16 -2.19 15.45
CA GLN A 214 -7.54 -2.07 14.97
C GLN A 214 -8.18 -3.42 14.65
N VAL A 215 -7.44 -4.32 14.00
CA VAL A 215 -7.98 -5.59 13.49
C VAL A 215 -7.98 -6.67 14.57
N SER A 216 -6.97 -6.69 15.43
CA SER A 216 -6.90 -7.64 16.54
C SER A 216 -7.73 -7.23 17.75
N GLU A 217 -8.12 -5.94 17.84
CA GLU A 217 -8.76 -5.33 19.01
C GLU A 217 -8.03 -5.65 20.33
N ASP A 218 -6.70 -5.75 20.26
CA ASP A 218 -5.86 -6.19 21.38
C ASP A 218 -5.36 -4.97 22.18
N SER A 219 -5.77 -4.89 23.45
CA SER A 219 -5.37 -3.83 24.38
C SER A 219 -3.86 -3.76 24.61
N ASP A 220 -3.15 -4.89 24.58
CA ASP A 220 -1.70 -4.91 24.78
C ASP A 220 -0.96 -4.37 23.55
N VAL A 221 -1.49 -4.58 22.34
CA VAL A 221 -0.97 -3.94 21.12
C VAL A 221 -1.20 -2.43 21.17
N TYR A 222 -2.38 -1.98 21.59
CA TYR A 222 -2.64 -0.55 21.80
C TYR A 222 -1.72 0.07 22.85
N LYS A 223 -1.47 -0.63 23.95
CA LYS A 223 -0.53 -0.18 24.98
C LYS A 223 0.86 0.05 24.40
N LEU A 224 1.36 -0.87 23.57
CA LEU A 224 2.64 -0.68 22.86
C LEU A 224 2.57 0.52 21.90
N LEU A 225 1.51 0.66 21.11
CA LEU A 225 1.30 1.80 20.23
C LEU A 225 1.36 3.14 20.98
N TRP A 226 0.73 3.22 22.16
CA TRP A 226 0.75 4.44 22.98
C TRP A 226 2.08 4.71 23.67
N LEU A 227 2.99 3.73 23.76
CA LEU A 227 4.36 3.95 24.23
C LEU A 227 5.29 4.44 23.12
N MET A 228 4.90 4.30 21.85
CA MET A 228 5.68 4.79 20.71
C MET A 228 5.70 6.32 20.68
N ARG A 229 6.69 6.87 19.96
CA ARG A 229 6.71 8.30 19.62
C ARG A 229 5.46 8.62 18.81
N ALA A 230 4.69 9.59 19.30
CA ALA A 230 3.50 10.09 18.60
C ALA A 230 3.84 10.59 17.20
N ASP A 231 3.06 10.16 16.23
CA ASP A 231 3.13 10.64 14.86
C ASP A 231 1.73 10.74 14.24
N PHE A 232 1.70 11.04 12.95
CA PHE A 232 0.46 11.21 12.19
C PHE A 232 -0.50 10.01 12.34
N ASN A 233 0.01 8.77 12.33
CA ASN A 233 -0.83 7.57 12.42
C ASN A 233 -1.45 7.45 13.82
N SER A 234 -0.68 7.73 14.88
CA SER A 234 -1.20 7.74 16.24
C SER A 234 -2.32 8.78 16.41
N TYR A 235 -2.15 10.00 15.87
CA TYR A 235 -3.19 11.04 15.96
C TYR A 235 -4.45 10.69 15.16
N GLN A 236 -4.29 10.10 13.97
CA GLN A 236 -5.41 9.61 13.19
C GLN A 236 -6.18 8.51 13.93
N GLU A 237 -5.47 7.63 14.63
CA GLU A 237 -6.10 6.57 15.40
C GLU A 237 -6.93 7.11 16.57
N LEU A 238 -6.43 8.12 17.31
CA LEU A 238 -7.24 8.81 18.34
C LEU A 238 -8.54 9.37 17.74
N SER A 239 -8.42 10.04 16.59
CA SER A 239 -9.57 10.62 15.89
C SER A 239 -10.56 9.54 15.43
N ARG A 240 -10.08 8.35 15.06
CA ARG A 240 -10.92 7.21 14.66
C ARG A 240 -11.63 6.62 15.88
N LEU A 241 -10.91 6.34 16.96
CA LEU A 241 -11.46 5.80 18.21
C LEU A 241 -12.58 6.70 18.77
N ALA A 242 -12.40 8.02 18.72
CA ALA A 242 -13.43 8.96 19.18
C ALA A 242 -14.66 9.04 18.27
N LYS A 243 -14.54 8.66 16.99
CA LYS A 243 -15.70 8.53 16.09
C LYS A 243 -16.48 7.24 16.34
N VAL A 244 -15.79 6.14 16.66
CA VAL A 244 -16.41 4.85 16.98
C VAL A 244 -17.09 4.94 18.35
N ALA A 245 -16.37 5.45 19.35
CA ALA A 245 -16.85 5.74 20.70
C ALA A 245 -17.60 4.59 21.40
N ASP A 246 -17.22 3.34 21.12
CA ASP A 246 -17.62 2.18 21.92
C ASP A 246 -16.79 2.07 23.20
N ALA A 247 -17.16 1.13 24.09
CA ALA A 247 -16.52 0.97 25.39
C ALA A 247 -15.00 0.74 25.26
N PHE A 248 -14.59 -0.11 24.32
CA PHE A 248 -13.18 -0.39 24.06
C PHE A 248 -12.44 0.85 23.55
N SER A 249 -13.00 1.56 22.57
CA SER A 249 -12.37 2.76 22.01
C SER A 249 -12.21 3.87 23.04
N ILE A 250 -13.20 4.03 23.92
CA ILE A 250 -13.16 4.99 25.02
C ILE A 250 -12.03 4.62 25.99
N GLU A 251 -11.89 3.35 26.36
CA GLU A 251 -10.78 2.87 27.20
C GLU A 251 -9.42 3.15 26.55
N GLN A 252 -9.26 2.87 25.25
CA GLN A 252 -8.01 3.14 24.54
C GLN A 252 -7.68 4.63 24.46
N LEU A 253 -8.68 5.50 24.28
CA LEU A 253 -8.50 6.96 24.35
C LEU A 253 -8.03 7.41 25.74
N MET A 254 -8.62 6.85 26.81
CA MET A 254 -8.20 7.14 28.18
C MET A 254 -6.76 6.71 28.44
N LEU A 255 -6.37 5.52 27.95
CA LEU A 255 -4.99 5.01 28.05
C LEU A 255 -4.00 5.88 27.27
N ALA A 256 -4.37 6.35 26.08
CA ALA A 256 -3.51 7.23 25.28
C ALA A 256 -3.14 8.54 25.99
N THR A 257 -3.94 9.00 26.97
CA THR A 257 -3.61 10.20 27.78
C THR A 257 -2.34 10.05 28.62
N GLN A 258 -1.84 8.83 28.81
CA GLN A 258 -0.59 8.57 29.52
C GLN A 258 0.63 8.98 28.69
N ASN A 259 0.52 9.02 27.36
CA ASN A 259 1.58 9.51 26.50
C ASN A 259 1.59 11.05 26.49
N PRO A 260 2.68 11.72 26.92
CA PRO A 260 2.73 13.18 27.01
C PRO A 260 2.46 13.91 25.68
N SER A 261 2.87 13.31 24.55
CA SER A 261 2.67 13.90 23.22
C SER A 261 1.24 13.74 22.70
N LEU A 262 0.55 12.66 23.08
CA LEU A 262 -0.83 12.39 22.65
C LEU A 262 -1.88 12.97 23.60
N LYS A 263 -1.49 13.28 24.84
CA LYS A 263 -2.39 13.63 25.95
C LYS A 263 -3.40 14.70 25.58
N GLU A 264 -2.94 15.82 25.04
CA GLU A 264 -3.82 16.95 24.74
C GLU A 264 -4.88 16.56 23.71
N GLN A 265 -4.47 15.91 22.61
CA GLN A 265 -5.40 15.47 21.58
C GLN A 265 -6.37 14.41 22.13
N ALA A 266 -5.89 13.42 22.88
CA ALA A 266 -6.73 12.38 23.46
C ALA A 266 -7.80 12.96 24.40
N LEU A 267 -7.45 13.94 25.25
CA LEU A 267 -8.41 14.65 26.09
C LEU A 267 -9.42 15.46 25.27
N GLN A 268 -8.96 16.17 24.23
CA GLN A 268 -9.86 16.91 23.34
C GLN A 268 -10.85 15.96 22.64
N GLU A 269 -10.38 14.85 22.10
CA GLU A 269 -11.23 13.84 21.44
C GLU A 269 -12.24 13.22 22.41
N LEU A 270 -11.85 12.90 23.65
CA LEU A 270 -12.79 12.43 24.69
C LEU A 270 -13.92 13.42 24.96
N THR A 271 -13.62 14.73 25.00
CA THR A 271 -14.67 15.76 25.19
C THR A 271 -15.60 15.93 23.99
N ARG A 272 -15.18 15.48 22.80
CA ARG A 272 -15.95 15.58 21.56
C ARG A 272 -17.02 14.50 21.43
N ILE A 273 -16.87 13.37 22.14
CA ILE A 273 -17.84 12.27 22.15
C ILE A 273 -19.18 12.77 22.71
N LYS A 274 -20.27 12.49 21.99
CA LYS A 274 -21.63 12.90 22.36
C LYS A 274 -22.59 11.71 22.31
N PRO A 275 -23.37 11.47 23.38
CA PRO A 275 -23.31 12.12 24.70
C PRO A 275 -22.07 11.71 25.50
N LEU A 276 -21.65 12.53 26.48
CA LEU A 276 -20.64 12.10 27.46
C LEU A 276 -21.27 11.05 28.38
N ASN A 277 -20.77 9.81 28.31
CA ASN A 277 -21.14 8.77 29.25
C ASN A 277 -20.49 9.03 30.63
N ASP A 278 -20.93 8.31 31.65
CA ASP A 278 -20.49 8.55 33.03
C ASP A 278 -19.02 8.15 33.25
N ASP A 279 -18.49 7.19 32.49
CA ASP A 279 -17.08 6.80 32.52
C ASP A 279 -16.18 7.95 32.07
N ILE A 280 -16.51 8.58 30.94
CA ILE A 280 -15.80 9.76 30.42
C ILE A 280 -15.90 10.91 31.42
N LYS A 281 -17.08 11.18 31.98
CA LYS A 281 -17.24 12.26 32.98
C LYS A 281 -16.35 12.03 34.20
N THR A 282 -16.37 10.82 34.74
CA THR A 282 -15.58 10.44 35.92
C THR A 282 -14.08 10.60 35.64
N PHE A 283 -13.63 10.09 34.49
CA PHE A 283 -12.24 10.19 34.06
C PHE A 283 -11.79 11.65 33.86
N LEU A 284 -12.60 12.48 33.17
CA LEU A 284 -12.28 13.89 32.94
C LEU A 284 -12.25 14.69 34.25
N VAL A 285 -13.15 14.41 35.19
CA VAL A 285 -13.14 15.02 36.52
C VAL A 285 -11.86 14.65 37.28
N ASP A 286 -11.42 13.39 37.20
CA ASP A 286 -10.16 12.95 37.80
C ASP A 286 -8.94 13.63 37.17
N LYS A 287 -8.93 13.80 35.85
CA LYS A 287 -7.90 14.56 35.14
C LYS A 287 -7.89 16.02 35.55
N MET A 288 -9.04 16.64 35.79
CA MET A 288 -9.14 18.03 36.26
C MET A 288 -8.61 18.27 37.68
N LYS A 289 -8.43 17.22 38.47
CA LYS A 289 -7.75 17.32 39.79
C LYS A 289 -6.23 17.49 39.61
N GLN A 290 -5.68 17.03 38.49
CA GLN A 290 -4.24 17.12 38.18
C GLN A 290 -3.88 18.52 37.66
N ARG A 291 -2.74 19.06 38.09
CA ARG A 291 -2.33 20.45 37.79
C ARG A 291 -2.22 20.72 36.30
N ASP A 292 -1.58 19.82 35.58
CA ASP A 292 -1.17 20.03 34.19
C ASP A 292 -2.33 19.76 33.22
N ASP A 293 -3.30 18.95 33.64
CA ASP A 293 -4.42 18.50 32.80
C ASP A 293 -5.67 19.38 33.00
N ALA A 294 -5.82 20.05 34.16
CA ALA A 294 -7.02 20.82 34.50
C ALA A 294 -7.40 21.89 33.48
N SER A 295 -6.42 22.68 33.01
CA SER A 295 -6.67 23.73 32.02
C SER A 295 -7.04 23.14 30.65
N ILE A 296 -6.42 22.03 30.26
CA ILE A 296 -6.68 21.36 28.98
C ILE A 296 -8.13 20.87 28.95
N VAL A 297 -8.54 20.14 29.99
CA VAL A 297 -9.88 19.56 30.08
C VAL A 297 -10.95 20.66 30.20
N ALA A 298 -10.74 21.67 31.04
CA ALA A 298 -11.70 22.76 31.22
C ALA A 298 -11.93 23.52 29.91
N ASN A 299 -10.87 23.87 29.18
CA ASN A 299 -10.95 24.56 27.89
C ASN A 299 -11.64 23.69 26.83
N ALA A 300 -11.30 22.40 26.77
CA ALA A 300 -11.93 21.47 25.83
C ALA A 300 -13.43 21.33 26.09
N LEU A 301 -13.85 21.14 27.34
CA LEU A 301 -15.26 21.07 27.73
C LEU A 301 -16.02 22.36 27.43
N ALA A 302 -15.43 23.53 27.71
CA ALA A 302 -16.05 24.81 27.40
C ALA A 302 -16.29 24.98 25.89
N ARG A 303 -15.31 24.63 25.06
CA ARG A 303 -15.42 24.67 23.58
C ARG A 303 -16.49 23.73 23.03
N GLN A 304 -16.73 22.60 23.69
CA GLN A 304 -17.74 21.62 23.28
C GLN A 304 -19.15 21.94 23.77
N GLY A 305 -19.33 23.02 24.55
CA GLY A 305 -20.63 23.51 25.03
C GLY A 305 -21.03 23.01 26.41
N TYR A 306 -20.10 22.47 27.21
CA TYR A 306 -20.37 21.94 28.54
C TYR A 306 -20.19 22.98 29.66
N GLN A 307 -20.44 24.27 29.39
CA GLN A 307 -20.21 25.33 30.38
C GLN A 307 -21.11 25.22 31.63
N SER A 308 -22.35 24.74 31.48
CA SER A 308 -23.26 24.53 32.63
C SER A 308 -22.70 23.48 33.58
N TRP A 309 -22.29 22.33 33.04
CA TRP A 309 -21.66 21.25 33.81
C TRP A 309 -20.36 21.70 34.48
N LEU A 310 -19.53 22.50 33.80
CA LEU A 310 -18.34 23.10 34.40
C LEU A 310 -18.66 24.00 35.61
N ARG A 311 -19.76 24.77 35.57
CA ARG A 311 -20.19 25.59 36.71
C ARG A 311 -20.67 24.73 37.87
N GLU A 312 -21.43 23.68 37.59
CA GLU A 312 -21.86 22.70 38.61
C GLU A 312 -20.65 22.07 39.29
N LEU A 313 -19.66 21.62 38.51
CA LEU A 313 -18.41 21.05 39.04
C LEU A 313 -17.62 22.03 39.91
N ALA A 314 -17.62 23.32 39.58
CA ALA A 314 -16.95 24.34 40.38
C ALA A 314 -17.64 24.60 41.74
N LEU A 315 -18.94 24.32 41.84
CA LEU A 315 -19.74 24.50 43.05
C LEU A 315 -19.71 23.26 43.97
N ASP A 316 -19.72 22.06 43.39
CA ASP A 316 -19.85 20.80 44.15
C ASP A 316 -18.50 20.19 44.60
N ASN A 317 -17.40 20.48 43.90
CA ASN A 317 -16.15 19.75 44.09
C ASN A 317 -14.99 20.64 44.57
N ASN A 318 -14.82 20.75 45.89
CA ASN A 318 -13.72 21.48 46.54
C ASN A 318 -12.29 20.98 46.17
N LYS A 319 -12.17 19.84 45.48
CA LYS A 319 -10.89 19.28 45.00
C LYS A 319 -10.56 19.64 43.55
N ILE A 320 -11.52 20.19 42.81
CA ILE A 320 -11.28 20.64 41.43
C ILE A 320 -10.68 22.04 41.47
N ARG A 321 -9.69 22.29 40.61
CA ARG A 321 -8.99 23.58 40.54
C ARG A 321 -9.90 24.61 39.86
N THR A 322 -10.73 25.29 40.65
CA THR A 322 -11.70 26.30 40.21
C THR A 322 -11.08 27.38 39.31
N ASN A 323 -9.82 27.77 39.55
CA ASN A 323 -9.10 28.73 38.71
C ASN A 323 -9.00 28.31 37.23
N ALA A 324 -8.85 27.01 36.94
CA ALA A 324 -8.79 26.51 35.56
C ALA A 324 -10.17 26.61 34.89
N ILE A 325 -11.24 26.30 35.64
CA ILE A 325 -12.62 26.42 35.18
C ILE A 325 -12.98 27.88 34.92
N THR A 326 -12.67 28.79 35.83
CA THR A 326 -12.98 30.22 35.68
C THR A 326 -12.29 30.82 34.46
N ASN A 327 -11.05 30.44 34.20
CA ASN A 327 -10.31 30.88 33.01
C ASN A 327 -10.92 30.33 31.72
N ALA A 328 -11.35 29.06 31.70
CA ALA A 328 -11.99 28.44 30.55
C ALA A 328 -13.38 29.03 30.24
N LEU A 329 -14.13 29.42 31.27
CA LEU A 329 -15.45 30.05 31.14
C LEU A 329 -15.38 31.54 30.74
N ALA A 330 -14.21 32.17 30.86
CA ALA A 330 -14.00 33.58 30.54
C ALA A 330 -13.52 33.82 29.09
N GLN A 331 -13.24 32.75 28.34
CA GLN A 331 -12.86 32.78 26.92
C GLN A 331 -14.08 32.58 26.02
#